data_AF-A0A1N6H6X6-F1
#
_entry.id   AF-A0A1N6H6X6-F1
#
_cell.length_a   1.000
_cell.length_b   1.000
_cell.length_c   1.000
_cell.angle_alpha   90.00
_cell.angle_beta   90.00
_cell.angle_gamma   90.00
#
_symmetry.space_group_name_H-M   'P 1'
#
loop_
_entity.id
_entity.type
_entity.pdbx_description
1 polymer ?
#
loop_
_entity_poly.entity_id
_entity_poly.type
_entity_poly.pdbx_seq_one_letter_code
_entity_poly.pdbx_strand_id
1 'polypeptide(L)'
;MQDQAADRYVSFVGIGCDGKADRLMAMLAAGMQESDSRWVGYFTQKLAEKVRMEDDNLRFVGAQVNTLAAFFEEVGDDVAQALLRDFEETCC
;
A
#
# COMPACT_ATOMS: atom_id res chain seq x y z
N MET A 1 -17.10 38.16 17.71
CA MET A 1 -15.70 38.41 18.06
C MET A 1 -15.06 37.03 18.26
N GLN A 2 -14.80 36.31 17.16
CA GLN A 2 -13.56 36.29 16.35
C GLN A 2 -12.31 35.96 17.17
N ASP A 3 -11.79 34.74 16.99
CA ASP A 3 -10.41 34.39 16.61
C ASP A 3 -10.34 32.86 16.39
N GLN A 4 -10.40 32.30 15.17
CA GLN A 4 -9.30 32.11 14.21
C GLN A 4 -8.00 31.53 14.79
N ALA A 5 -8.02 30.24 15.10
CA ALA A 5 -6.89 29.35 14.81
C ALA A 5 -7.45 28.20 13.95
N ALA A 6 -7.81 28.42 12.69
CA ALA A 6 -6.88 28.22 11.58
C ALA A 6 -5.61 27.49 12.02
N ASP A 7 -5.72 26.19 12.31
CA ASP A 7 -4.58 25.28 12.31
C ASP A 7 -4.14 25.11 10.85
N ARG A 8 -3.47 26.16 10.40
CA ARG A 8 -2.92 26.39 9.07
C ARG A 8 -1.53 25.77 9.11
N TYR A 9 -1.37 24.68 8.37
CA TYR A 9 -0.09 24.17 7.88
C TYR A 9 0.86 23.58 8.93
N VAL A 10 0.60 22.32 9.30
CA VAL A 10 1.69 21.32 9.27
C VAL A 10 1.65 20.70 7.87
N SER A 11 2.37 21.30 6.94
CA SER A 11 2.66 20.69 5.65
C SER A 11 4.15 20.44 5.57
N PHE A 12 4.50 19.24 5.12
CA PHE A 12 5.83 18.78 4.68
C PHE A 12 6.80 18.22 5.73
N VAL A 13 6.57 16.95 6.10
CA VAL A 13 7.53 15.83 5.89
C VAL A 13 6.75 14.52 6.14
N GLY A 14 6.55 13.72 5.08
CA GLY A 14 5.88 12.43 5.15
C GLY A 14 4.35 12.50 5.20
N ILE A 15 3.69 12.65 4.05
CA ILE A 15 2.39 11.95 3.87
C ILE A 15 2.68 10.51 4.35
N GLY A 16 1.88 9.95 5.26
CA GLY A 16 2.21 8.71 5.98
C GLY A 16 2.33 7.48 5.07
N CYS A 17 3.28 7.48 4.14
CA CYS A 17 3.49 6.57 3.05
C CYS A 17 3.97 5.24 3.59
N ASP A 18 4.80 5.23 4.62
CA ASP A 18 5.13 4.03 5.39
C ASP A 18 3.84 3.41 5.98
N GLY A 19 2.98 4.23 6.60
CA GLY A 19 1.71 3.76 7.15
C GLY A 19 0.71 3.26 6.09
N LYS A 20 0.65 3.92 4.93
CA LYS A 20 -0.13 3.45 3.78
C LYS A 20 0.43 2.14 3.23
N ALA A 21 1.75 2.02 3.11
CA ALA A 21 2.43 0.82 2.65
C ALA A 21 2.21 -0.35 3.62
N ASP A 22 2.37 -0.13 4.92
CA ASP A 22 2.08 -1.13 5.96
C ASP A 22 0.64 -1.63 5.88
N ARG A 23 -0.32 -0.71 5.65
CA ARG A 23 -1.72 -1.06 5.49
C ARG A 23 -1.99 -1.85 4.21
N LEU A 24 -1.37 -1.47 3.09
CA LEU A 24 -1.44 -2.21 1.83
C LEU A 24 -0.83 -3.62 1.95
N MET A 25 0.26 -3.76 2.72
CA MET A 25 0.88 -5.06 3.00
C MET A 25 -0.02 -5.94 3.88
N ALA A 26 -0.73 -5.37 4.85
CA ALA A 26 -1.71 -6.10 5.64
C ALA A 26 -2.90 -6.56 4.80
N MET A 27 -3.41 -5.71 3.90
CA MET A 27 -4.48 -6.05 2.95
C MET A 27 -4.04 -7.14 1.96
N LEU A 28 -2.82 -7.05 1.43
CA LEU A 28 -2.22 -8.09 0.61
C LEU A 28 -2.18 -9.43 1.37
N ALA A 29 -1.67 -9.43 2.60
CA ALA A 29 -1.58 -10.63 3.42
C ALA A 29 -2.95 -11.27 3.66
N ALA A 30 -3.97 -10.47 4.02
CA ALA A 30 -5.34 -10.95 4.20
C ALA A 30 -5.91 -11.53 2.90
N GLY A 31 -5.80 -10.80 1.78
CA GLY A 31 -6.27 -11.27 0.48
C GLY A 31 -5.58 -12.56 0.04
N MET A 32 -4.29 -12.73 0.32
CA MET A 32 -3.55 -13.97 0.02
C MET A 32 -4.01 -15.17 0.84
N GLN A 33 -4.59 -14.96 2.03
CA GLN A 33 -5.14 -16.04 2.86
C GLN A 33 -6.55 -16.46 2.43
N GLU A 34 -7.30 -15.52 1.86
CA GLU A 34 -8.71 -15.73 1.49
C GLU A 34 -8.90 -16.10 0.01
N SER A 35 -7.85 -15.97 -0.81
CA SER A 35 -7.89 -16.20 -2.25
C SER A 35 -6.97 -17.33 -2.69
N ASP A 36 -7.43 -18.15 -3.64
CA ASP A 36 -6.60 -19.10 -4.41
C ASP A 36 -6.06 -18.46 -5.71
N SER A 37 -5.98 -17.13 -5.77
CA SER A 37 -5.50 -16.40 -6.93
C SER A 37 -4.10 -16.84 -7.37
N ARG A 38 -3.86 -16.85 -8.68
CA ARG A 38 -2.52 -17.07 -9.25
C ARG A 38 -1.46 -16.10 -8.70
N TRP A 39 -1.88 -14.93 -8.22
CA TRP A 39 -0.99 -13.91 -7.66
C TRP A 39 -0.41 -14.33 -6.30
N VAL A 40 -1.05 -15.25 -5.56
CA VAL A 40 -0.55 -15.72 -4.26
C VAL A 40 0.85 -16.33 -4.40
N GLY A 41 1.06 -17.15 -5.43
CA GLY A 41 2.38 -17.73 -5.71
C GLY A 41 3.43 -16.67 -6.05
N TYR A 42 3.05 -15.67 -6.86
CA TYR A 42 3.91 -14.54 -7.22
C TYR A 42 4.31 -13.72 -5.99
N PHE A 43 3.35 -13.29 -5.17
CA PHE A 43 3.62 -12.48 -3.99
C PHE A 43 4.37 -13.26 -2.92
N THR A 44 4.13 -14.57 -2.77
CA THR A 44 4.93 -15.41 -1.86
C THR A 44 6.42 -15.35 -2.22
N GLN A 45 6.75 -15.46 -3.52
CA GLN A 45 8.13 -15.33 -3.97
C GLN A 45 8.68 -13.91 -3.72
N LYS A 46 7.91 -12.87 -4.05
CA LYS A 46 8.34 -11.47 -3.90
C LYS A 46 8.53 -11.05 -2.45
N LEU A 47 7.71 -11.54 -1.54
CA LEU A 47 7.87 -11.30 -0.10
C LEU A 47 9.13 -11.99 0.45
N ALA A 48 9.44 -13.20 -0.02
CA ALA A 48 10.70 -13.86 0.33
C ALA A 48 11.93 -13.09 -0.19
N GLU A 49 11.87 -12.57 -1.42
CA GLU A 49 12.91 -11.70 -1.99
C GLU A 49 13.08 -10.40 -1.18
N LYS A 50 11.97 -9.75 -0.81
CA LYS A 50 11.95 -8.55 0.04
C LYS A 50 12.67 -8.79 1.36
N VAL A 51 12.36 -9.88 2.07
CA VAL A 51 13.01 -10.24 3.34
C VAL A 51 14.51 -10.45 3.14
N ARG A 52 14.91 -11.13 2.07
CA ARG A 52 16.33 -11.37 1.75
C ARG A 52 17.09 -10.06 1.45
N MET A 53 16.42 -9.09 0.85
CA MET A 53 17.00 -7.80 0.46
C MET A 53 16.88 -6.73 1.54
N GLU A 54 16.20 -7.04 2.66
CA GLU A 54 15.89 -6.08 3.73
C GLU A 54 15.16 -4.82 3.21
N ASP A 55 14.40 -4.98 2.13
CA ASP A 55 13.63 -3.88 1.53
C ASP A 55 12.45 -3.51 2.45
N ASP A 56 12.23 -2.21 2.62
CA ASP A 56 11.09 -1.70 3.38
C ASP A 56 9.74 -1.89 2.61
N ASN A 57 8.63 -1.70 3.32
CA ASN A 57 7.31 -1.87 2.73
C ASN A 57 7.00 -0.80 1.69
N LEU A 58 7.46 0.43 1.89
CA LEU A 58 7.25 1.56 1.00
C LEU A 58 7.83 1.27 -0.40
N ARG A 59 9.09 0.85 -0.44
CA ARG A 59 9.83 0.45 -1.64
C ARG A 59 9.20 -0.76 -2.31
N PHE A 60 8.79 -1.76 -1.52
CA PHE A 60 8.12 -2.94 -2.06
C PHE A 60 6.80 -2.60 -2.76
N VAL A 61 5.92 -1.86 -2.07
CA VAL A 61 4.62 -1.45 -2.62
C VAL A 61 4.82 -0.59 -3.86
N GLY A 62 5.73 0.40 -3.82
CA GLY A 62 6.08 1.23 -4.98
C GLY A 62 6.57 0.43 -6.19
N ALA A 63 7.36 -0.63 -5.98
CA ALA A 63 7.82 -1.50 -7.05
C ALA A 63 6.73 -2.45 -7.58
N GLN A 64 5.64 -2.67 -6.83
CA GLN A 64 4.61 -3.66 -7.13
C GLN A 64 3.23 -3.04 -7.39
N VAL A 65 3.10 -1.71 -7.54
CA VAL A 65 1.79 -1.01 -7.67
C VAL A 65 0.88 -1.66 -8.72
N ASN A 66 1.36 -1.88 -9.95
CA ASN A 66 0.53 -2.48 -11.01
C ASN A 66 0.08 -3.90 -10.67
N THR A 67 0.94 -4.69 -10.03
CA THR A 67 0.63 -6.07 -9.67
C THR A 67 -0.31 -6.14 -8.47
N LEU A 68 -0.16 -5.23 -7.50
CA LEU A 68 -1.10 -5.05 -6.39
C LEU A 68 -2.47 -4.61 -6.90
N ALA A 69 -2.53 -3.69 -7.86
CA ALA A 69 -3.79 -3.25 -8.46
C ALA A 69 -4.53 -4.41 -9.12
N ALA A 70 -3.83 -5.20 -9.96
CA ALA A 70 -4.41 -6.37 -10.61
C ALA A 70 -4.88 -7.44 -9.61
N PHE A 71 -4.16 -7.62 -8.50
CA PHE A 71 -4.55 -8.56 -7.45
C PHE A 71 -5.79 -8.08 -6.70
N PHE A 72 -5.80 -6.82 -6.23
CA PHE A 72 -6.94 -6.26 -5.51
C PHE A 72 -8.20 -6.17 -6.37
N GLU A 73 -8.05 -5.97 -7.68
CA GLU A 73 -9.14 -6.09 -8.66
C GLU A 73 -9.68 -7.53 -8.73
N GLU A 74 -8.80 -8.53 -8.83
CA GLU A 74 -9.19 -9.93 -8.94
C GLU A 74 -9.92 -10.45 -7.68
N VAL A 75 -9.50 -10.02 -6.49
CA VAL A 75 -10.16 -10.40 -5.22
C VAL A 75 -11.33 -9.49 -4.84
N GLY A 76 -11.59 -8.42 -5.61
CA GLY A 76 -12.68 -7.48 -5.36
C GLY A 76 -12.49 -6.59 -4.13
N ASP A 77 -11.25 -6.30 -3.73
CA ASP A 77 -10.94 -5.42 -2.60
C ASP A 77 -10.87 -3.95 -3.05
N ASP A 78 -12.04 -3.33 -3.20
CA ASP A 78 -12.18 -1.93 -3.60
C ASP A 78 -11.52 -0.95 -2.62
N VAL A 79 -11.42 -1.32 -1.34
CA VAL A 79 -10.79 -0.49 -0.31
C VAL A 79 -9.28 -0.47 -0.51
N ALA A 80 -8.68 -1.62 -0.76
CA ALA A 80 -7.26 -1.73 -1.08
C ALA A 80 -6.92 -1.03 -2.40
N GLN A 81 -7.78 -1.15 -3.44
CA GLN A 81 -7.59 -0.43 -4.70
C GLN A 81 -7.64 1.10 -4.50
N ALA A 82 -8.59 1.61 -3.72
CA ALA A 82 -8.68 3.03 -3.43
C ALA A 82 -7.47 3.56 -2.66
N LEU A 83 -7.00 2.79 -1.67
CA LEU A 83 -5.78 3.11 -0.92
C LEU A 83 -4.53 3.07 -1.80
N LEU A 84 -4.44 2.08 -2.70
CA LEU A 84 -3.31 1.94 -3.61
C LEU A 84 -3.22 3.09 -4.62
N ARG A 85 -4.37 3.56 -5.13
CA ARG A 85 -4.43 4.75 -6.00
C ARG A 85 -4.00 6.01 -5.26
N ASP A 86 -4.52 6.23 -4.05
CA ASP A 86 -4.08 7.35 -3.21
C ASP A 86 -2.59 7.25 -2.86
N PHE A 87 -2.07 6.05 -2.62
CA PHE A 87 -0.65 5.82 -2.41
C PHE A 87 0.17 6.18 -3.67
N GLU A 88 -0.23 5.73 -4.86
CA GLU A 88 0.46 6.05 -6.12
C GLU A 88 0.50 7.56 -6.39
N GLU A 89 -0.60 8.27 -6.15
CA GLU A 89 -0.67 9.72 -6.35
C GLU A 89 0.16 10.53 -5.34
N THR A 90 0.41 9.98 -4.15
CA THR A 90 0.99 10.75 -3.03
C THR A 90 2.38 10.30 -2.57
N CYS A 91 2.81 9.09 -2.93
CA CYS A 91 4.00 8.43 -2.41
C CYS A 91 4.97 7.91 -3.49
N CYS A 92 4.57 7.90 -4.76
CA CYS A 92 5.38 7.42 -5.90
C CYS A 92 5.84 8.54 -6.83
#